data_AF-A0A811M6Y5-F1
#
_entry.id   AF-A0A811M6Y5-F1
#
_cell.length_a   1.000
_cell.length_b   1.000
_cell.length_c   1.000
_cell.angle_alpha   90.00
_cell.angle_beta   90.00
_cell.angle_gamma   90.00
#
_symmetry.space_group_name_H-M   'P 1'
#
loop_
_entity.id
_entity.type
_entity.pdbx_description
1 polymer ?
#
loop_
_entity_poly.entity_id
_entity_poly.type
_entity_poly.pdbx_seq_one_letter_code
_entity_poly.pdbx_strand_id
1 'polypeptide(L)'
;MAATVASLYRRVLPSPPAVDFASPEGKRLFAEALAAGTMEGFFPLVSVFQTQSEPAFCGLASLAVVLNALAIDPGRRWKGPWRWFDESMLDRCEPLDKVKAQGITFGKVACLAHCSGADVQSFRANRVTIHDLRRHLIRCVSSQDCHLIASYHRKAFQQVTAP
;
A
#
# COMPACT_ATOMS: atom_id res chain seq x y z
N MET A 1 34.08 -2.52 -14.53
CA MET A 1 33.59 -1.67 -13.43
C MET A 1 32.07 -1.73 -13.43
N ALA A 2 31.44 -2.08 -12.30
CA ALA A 2 29.99 -2.01 -12.18
C ALA A 2 29.57 -0.54 -12.36
N ALA A 3 28.59 -0.29 -13.24
CA ALA A 3 28.05 1.05 -13.43
C ALA A 3 27.51 1.57 -12.09
N THR A 4 27.94 2.76 -11.67
CA THR A 4 27.39 3.43 -10.51
C THR A 4 25.95 3.82 -10.81
N VAL A 5 24.99 3.16 -10.15
CA VAL A 5 23.58 3.49 -10.30
C VAL A 5 23.35 4.88 -9.71
N ALA A 6 22.82 5.81 -10.51
CA ALA A 6 22.52 7.16 -10.05
C ALA A 6 21.48 7.12 -8.92
N SER A 7 21.75 7.87 -7.85
CA SER A 7 20.85 7.97 -6.70
C SER A 7 19.51 8.58 -7.11
N LEU A 8 18.42 8.04 -6.52
CA LEU A 8 17.07 8.59 -6.65
C LEU A 8 16.68 9.51 -5.48
N TYR A 9 17.62 9.82 -4.58
CA TYR A 9 17.38 10.61 -3.38
C TYR A 9 16.89 12.03 -3.70
N ARG A 10 15.80 12.45 -3.03
CA ARG A 10 15.19 13.79 -3.14
C ARG A 10 14.88 14.27 -4.56
N ARG A 11 14.48 13.35 -5.45
CA ARG A 11 13.89 13.76 -6.74
C ARG A 11 12.63 14.61 -6.49
N VAL A 12 12.50 15.67 -7.27
CA VAL A 12 11.36 16.59 -7.20
C VAL A 12 10.08 15.84 -7.56
N LEU A 13 9.03 16.02 -6.76
CA LEU A 13 7.71 15.47 -7.04
C LEU A 13 7.11 16.16 -8.28
N PRO A 14 6.70 15.42 -9.32
CA PRO A 14 5.99 16.00 -10.46
C PRO A 14 4.64 16.58 -10.02
N SER A 15 4.51 17.90 -10.05
CA SER A 15 3.33 18.64 -9.64
C SER A 15 3.01 19.74 -10.66
N PRO A 16 1.83 19.73 -11.30
CA PRO A 16 0.76 18.72 -11.25
C PRO A 16 1.14 17.37 -11.93
N PRO A 17 0.41 16.26 -11.64
CA PRO A 17 -0.84 16.22 -10.88
C PRO A 17 -0.70 15.94 -9.37
N ALA A 18 0.51 15.67 -8.86
CA ALA A 18 0.67 15.35 -7.44
C ALA A 18 0.76 16.59 -6.55
N VAL A 19 0.35 16.46 -5.29
CA VAL A 19 0.54 17.44 -4.22
C VAL A 19 1.33 16.76 -3.10
N ASP A 20 2.42 17.38 -2.64
CA ASP A 20 3.20 16.85 -1.53
C ASP A 20 2.36 16.90 -0.23
N PHE A 21 2.22 15.75 0.43
CA PHE A 21 1.45 15.60 1.66
C PHE A 21 1.92 16.54 2.78
N ALA A 22 3.23 16.79 2.88
CA ALA A 22 3.81 17.64 3.93
C ALA A 22 3.75 19.15 3.59
N SER A 23 3.37 19.51 2.37
CA SER A 23 3.25 20.91 1.93
C SER A 23 2.05 21.62 2.60
N PRO A 24 2.01 22.97 2.59
CA PRO A 24 0.83 23.71 3.06
C PRO A 24 -0.46 23.28 2.36
N GLU A 25 -0.41 23.00 1.06
CA GLU A 25 -1.56 22.55 0.29
C GLU A 25 -1.99 21.13 0.68
N GLY A 26 -1.04 20.20 0.83
CA GLY A 26 -1.32 18.83 1.28
C GLY A 26 -1.98 18.80 2.66
N LYS A 27 -1.49 19.61 3.60
CA LYS A 27 -2.09 19.77 4.93
C LYS A 27 -3.51 20.34 4.86
N ARG A 28 -3.75 21.32 3.98
CA ARG A 28 -5.10 21.87 3.75
C ARG A 28 -6.04 20.78 3.23
N LEU A 29 -5.66 20.05 2.19
CA LEU A 29 -6.48 18.97 1.61
C LEU A 29 -6.79 17.88 2.64
N PHE A 30 -5.82 17.50 3.47
CA PHE A 30 -6.03 16.54 4.54
C PHE A 30 -7.03 17.06 5.58
N ALA A 31 -6.88 18.32 6.03
CA ALA A 31 -7.79 18.92 7.00
C ALA A 31 -9.24 19.01 6.47
N GLU A 32 -9.41 19.39 5.21
CA GLU A 32 -10.71 19.42 4.54
C GLU A 32 -11.34 18.01 4.45
N ALA A 33 -10.57 17.01 4.03
CA ALA A 33 -11.06 15.63 3.93
C ALA A 33 -11.39 15.00 5.29
N LEU A 34 -10.62 15.36 6.34
CA LEU A 34 -10.89 14.96 7.71
C LEU A 34 -12.17 15.60 8.24
N ALA A 35 -12.34 16.92 8.05
CA ALA A 35 -13.57 17.62 8.44
C ALA A 35 -14.80 17.08 7.70
N ALA A 36 -14.62 16.57 6.48
CA ALA A 36 -15.68 15.94 5.68
C ALA A 36 -15.95 14.46 6.02
N GLY A 37 -15.21 13.84 6.94
CA GLY A 37 -15.38 12.42 7.30
C GLY A 37 -14.91 11.44 6.22
N THR A 38 -14.06 11.88 5.30
CA THR A 38 -13.47 11.06 4.23
C THR A 38 -11.99 10.73 4.47
N MET A 39 -11.59 10.70 5.74
CA MET A 39 -10.22 10.41 6.17
C MET A 39 -10.17 9.50 7.41
N GLU A 40 -11.29 8.89 7.80
CA GLU A 40 -11.37 7.99 8.97
C GLU A 40 -10.46 6.77 8.82
N GLY A 41 -10.36 6.22 7.62
CA GLY A 41 -9.50 5.07 7.33
C GLY A 41 -8.00 5.36 7.48
N PHE A 42 -7.60 6.63 7.53
CA PHE A 42 -6.19 7.02 7.66
C PHE A 42 -5.61 6.70 9.04
N PHE A 43 -6.38 6.88 10.12
CA PHE A 43 -5.89 6.71 11.48
C PHE A 43 -5.34 5.31 11.79
N PRO A 44 -6.06 4.20 11.50
CA PRO A 44 -5.51 2.87 11.72
C PRO A 44 -4.29 2.61 10.81
N LEU A 45 -4.33 3.06 9.54
CA LEU A 45 -3.21 2.88 8.60
C LEU A 45 -1.93 3.60 9.05
N VAL A 46 -2.03 4.86 9.49
CA VAL A 46 -0.87 5.64 9.91
C VAL A 46 -0.25 5.09 11.21
N SER A 47 -1.07 4.53 12.10
CA SER A 47 -0.60 3.95 13.37
C SER A 47 0.33 2.75 13.19
N VAL A 48 0.25 2.08 12.03
CA VAL A 48 1.04 0.89 11.67
C VAL A 48 1.87 1.08 10.39
N PHE A 49 2.02 2.33 9.94
CA PHE A 49 2.67 2.63 8.67
C PHE A 49 4.15 2.25 8.72
N GLN A 50 4.62 1.57 7.67
CA GLN A 50 6.00 1.09 7.59
C GLN A 50 6.62 1.43 6.24
N THR A 51 7.96 1.50 6.24
CA THR A 51 8.74 1.59 5.01
C THR A 51 9.01 0.18 4.49
N GLN A 52 8.84 -0.02 3.18
CA GLN A 52 9.18 -1.30 2.55
C GLN A 52 10.65 -1.68 2.79
N SER A 53 10.92 -2.90 3.24
CA SER A 53 12.28 -3.34 3.59
C SER A 53 13.16 -3.61 2.37
N GLU A 54 12.55 -3.99 1.25
CA GLU A 54 13.20 -4.22 -0.04
C GLU A 54 12.53 -3.37 -1.14
N PRO A 55 13.25 -2.92 -2.18
CA PRO A 55 12.67 -2.15 -3.28
C PRO A 55 11.48 -2.84 -3.98
N ALA A 56 11.48 -4.17 -4.01
CA ALA A 56 10.44 -4.98 -4.63
C ALA A 56 9.28 -5.37 -3.69
N PHE A 57 9.37 -5.04 -2.39
CA PHE A 57 8.40 -5.48 -1.37
C PHE A 57 7.20 -4.53 -1.19
N CYS A 58 7.01 -3.52 -2.05
CA CYS A 58 5.92 -2.55 -1.90
C CYS A 58 4.53 -3.18 -1.73
N GLY A 59 4.24 -4.29 -2.42
CA GLY A 59 2.99 -5.04 -2.27
C GLY A 59 2.87 -5.78 -0.93
N LEU A 60 3.98 -6.33 -0.40
CA LEU A 60 4.01 -6.97 0.91
C LEU A 60 3.88 -5.93 2.03
N ALA A 61 4.61 -4.81 1.90
CA ALA A 61 4.59 -3.69 2.84
C ALA A 61 3.17 -3.15 3.01
N SER A 62 2.52 -2.88 1.88
CA SER A 62 1.14 -2.37 1.83
C SER A 62 0.15 -3.37 2.43
N LEU A 63 0.33 -4.66 2.14
CA LEU A 63 -0.54 -5.71 2.68
C LEU A 63 -0.38 -5.86 4.19
N ALA A 64 0.86 -5.90 4.71
CA ALA A 64 1.10 -5.96 6.15
C ALA A 64 0.52 -4.75 6.90
N VAL A 65 0.63 -3.54 6.35
CA VAL A 65 -0.02 -2.34 6.91
C VAL A 65 -1.53 -2.54 7.00
N VAL A 66 -2.18 -2.98 5.91
CA VAL A 66 -3.64 -3.18 5.89
C VAL A 66 -4.08 -4.29 6.85
N LEU A 67 -3.38 -5.43 6.90
CA LEU A 67 -3.73 -6.53 7.79
C LEU A 67 -3.61 -6.14 9.26
N ASN A 68 -2.56 -5.40 9.63
CA ASN A 68 -2.39 -4.88 10.99
C ASN A 68 -3.41 -3.79 11.33
N ALA A 69 -3.74 -2.91 10.38
CA ALA A 69 -4.76 -1.87 10.55
C ALA A 69 -6.15 -2.48 10.79
N LEU A 70 -6.46 -3.61 10.15
CA LEU A 70 -7.66 -4.42 10.37
C LEU A 70 -7.59 -5.31 11.62
N ALA A 71 -6.49 -5.25 12.38
CA ALA A 71 -6.23 -6.09 13.56
C ALA A 71 -6.39 -7.60 13.29
N ILE A 72 -6.04 -8.05 12.08
CA ILE A 72 -6.07 -9.47 11.75
C ILE A 72 -4.91 -10.18 12.45
N ASP A 73 -5.21 -11.29 13.12
CA ASP A 73 -4.21 -12.08 13.82
C ASP A 73 -3.43 -12.96 12.84
N PRO A 74 -2.09 -12.82 12.72
CA PRO A 74 -1.29 -13.67 11.84
C PRO A 74 -1.23 -15.14 12.28
N GLY A 75 -1.72 -15.48 13.48
CA GLY A 75 -1.74 -16.85 14.00
C GLY A 75 -0.36 -17.42 14.32
N ARG A 76 0.71 -16.64 14.11
CA ARG A 76 2.10 -16.99 14.42
C ARG A 76 2.85 -15.78 14.96
N ARG A 77 3.91 -16.02 15.74
CA ARG A 77 4.74 -14.97 16.34
C ARG A 77 5.64 -14.34 15.29
N TRP A 78 5.81 -13.03 15.36
CA TRP A 78 6.79 -12.27 14.58
C TRP A 78 8.11 -12.16 15.33
N LYS A 79 8.07 -11.56 16.54
CA LYS A 79 9.24 -11.33 17.39
C LYS A 79 8.89 -11.60 18.85
N GLY A 80 9.60 -12.51 19.51
CA GLY A 80 9.31 -12.86 20.91
C GLY A 80 7.85 -13.27 21.11
N PRO A 81 7.11 -12.72 22.08
CA PRO A 81 5.69 -13.02 22.27
C PRO A 81 4.76 -12.28 21.28
N TRP A 82 5.28 -11.33 20.51
CA TRP A 82 4.49 -10.43 19.67
C TRP A 82 3.99 -11.13 18.40
N ARG A 83 2.71 -10.91 18.08
CA ARG A 83 2.08 -11.32 16.83
C ARG A 83 1.72 -10.05 16.05
N TRP A 84 2.31 -9.94 14.87
CA TRP A 84 2.21 -8.75 14.02
C TRP A 84 2.52 -9.18 12.59
N PHE A 85 1.81 -8.65 11.59
CA PHE A 85 2.21 -8.90 10.21
C PHE A 85 3.45 -8.10 9.85
N ASP A 86 4.45 -8.79 9.34
CA ASP A 86 5.67 -8.25 8.75
C ASP A 86 5.81 -8.80 7.32
N GLU A 87 6.54 -8.09 6.46
CA GLU A 87 6.76 -8.49 5.06
C GLU A 87 7.35 -9.90 4.94
N SER A 88 8.24 -10.29 5.87
CA SER A 88 8.84 -11.62 5.94
C SER A 88 7.84 -12.75 6.23
N MET A 89 6.61 -12.41 6.63
CA MET A 89 5.56 -13.37 6.96
C MET A 89 4.58 -13.59 5.81
N LEU A 90 4.78 -12.97 4.64
CA LEU A 90 3.84 -13.00 3.53
C LEU A 90 4.37 -13.86 2.36
N ASP A 91 4.70 -15.12 2.67
CA ASP A 91 5.41 -16.06 1.78
C ASP A 91 4.54 -17.19 1.18
N ARG A 92 3.26 -17.30 1.60
CA ARG A 92 2.40 -18.46 1.24
C ARG A 92 2.11 -18.58 -0.26
N CYS A 93 1.81 -17.48 -0.96
CA CYS A 93 1.42 -17.52 -2.37
C CYS A 93 2.60 -17.34 -3.34
N GLU A 94 3.73 -16.80 -2.88
CA GLU A 94 4.92 -16.54 -3.68
C GLU A 94 6.15 -16.50 -2.76
N PRO A 95 7.23 -17.25 -3.05
CA PRO A 95 8.44 -17.23 -2.22
C PRO A 95 9.08 -15.83 -2.16
N LEU A 96 9.56 -15.43 -0.98
CA LEU A 96 10.14 -14.10 -0.75
C LEU A 96 11.32 -13.80 -1.67
N ASP A 97 12.18 -14.77 -1.98
CA ASP A 97 13.33 -14.57 -2.88
C ASP A 97 12.88 -14.17 -4.29
N LYS A 98 11.77 -14.75 -4.76
CA LYS A 98 11.19 -14.40 -6.05
C LYS A 98 10.51 -13.04 -6.01
N VAL A 99 9.79 -12.72 -4.92
CA VAL A 99 9.23 -11.38 -4.72
C VAL A 99 10.34 -10.33 -4.65
N LYS A 100 11.48 -10.65 -4.02
CA LYS A 100 12.63 -9.75 -3.92
C LYS A 100 13.25 -9.46 -5.29
N ALA A 101 13.30 -10.47 -6.15
CA ALA A 101 13.86 -10.34 -7.50
C ALA A 101 12.91 -9.67 -8.50
N GLN A 102 11.60 -9.86 -8.39
CA GLN A 102 10.64 -9.53 -9.47
C GLN A 102 9.45 -8.66 -9.01
N GLY A 103 9.34 -8.40 -7.72
CA GLY A 103 8.12 -7.86 -7.12
C GLY A 103 6.99 -8.88 -7.07
N ILE A 104 5.79 -8.40 -6.80
CA ILE A 104 4.59 -9.23 -6.67
C ILE A 104 3.47 -8.72 -7.59
N THR A 105 2.75 -9.65 -8.21
CA THR A 105 1.63 -9.32 -9.09
C THR A 105 0.35 -9.00 -8.30
N PHE A 106 -0.56 -8.22 -8.90
CA PHE A 106 -1.87 -7.90 -8.32
C PHE A 106 -2.63 -9.14 -7.82
N GLY A 107 -2.67 -10.21 -8.62
CA GLY A 107 -3.37 -11.45 -8.25
C GLY A 107 -2.73 -12.17 -7.07
N LYS A 108 -1.39 -12.12 -6.96
CA LYS A 108 -0.66 -12.71 -5.84
C LYS A 108 -0.83 -11.91 -4.54
N VAL A 109 -0.90 -10.57 -4.61
CA VAL A 109 -1.27 -9.74 -3.45
C VAL A 109 -2.68 -10.10 -2.95
N ALA A 110 -3.66 -10.23 -3.85
CA ALA A 110 -5.02 -10.64 -3.47
C ALA A 110 -5.05 -12.05 -2.86
N CYS A 111 -4.29 -13.01 -3.43
CA CYS A 111 -4.12 -14.35 -2.86
C CYS A 111 -3.56 -14.30 -1.43
N LEU A 112 -2.50 -13.52 -1.20
CA LEU A 112 -1.89 -13.37 0.12
C LEU A 112 -2.86 -12.77 1.13
N ALA A 113 -3.58 -11.72 0.74
CA ALA A 113 -4.58 -11.08 1.61
C ALA A 113 -5.65 -12.09 2.06
N HIS A 114 -6.19 -12.86 1.12
CA HIS A 114 -7.19 -13.89 1.41
C HIS A 114 -6.60 -15.00 2.30
N CYS A 115 -5.40 -15.45 1.98
CA CYS A 115 -4.67 -16.45 2.76
C CYS A 115 -4.38 -15.99 4.20
N SER A 116 -4.15 -14.70 4.39
CA SER A 116 -3.91 -14.08 5.70
C SER A 116 -5.20 -13.83 6.50
N GLY A 117 -6.37 -14.20 5.99
CA GLY A 117 -7.65 -14.14 6.71
C GLY A 117 -8.48 -12.89 6.45
N ALA A 118 -8.12 -12.04 5.48
CA ALA A 118 -8.95 -10.91 5.08
C ALA A 118 -10.09 -11.33 4.15
N ASP A 119 -11.22 -10.62 4.21
CA ASP A 119 -12.20 -10.60 3.13
C ASP A 119 -11.68 -9.71 2.00
N VAL A 120 -11.62 -10.25 0.77
CA VAL A 120 -10.91 -9.61 -0.34
C VAL A 120 -11.81 -9.48 -1.56
N GLN A 121 -12.00 -8.24 -1.99
CA GLN A 121 -12.61 -7.91 -3.28
C GLN A 121 -11.54 -7.32 -4.20
N SER A 122 -11.41 -7.88 -5.41
CA SER A 122 -10.40 -7.47 -6.37
C SER A 122 -11.03 -6.89 -7.63
N PHE A 123 -10.60 -5.68 -7.99
CA PHE A 123 -11.14 -4.93 -9.13
C PHE A 123 -10.02 -4.69 -10.13
N ARG A 124 -10.12 -5.30 -11.32
CA ARG A 124 -9.18 -5.04 -12.41
C ARG A 124 -9.66 -3.84 -13.22
N ALA A 125 -8.75 -2.91 -13.54
CA ALA A 125 -9.07 -1.67 -14.24
C ALA A 125 -9.76 -1.87 -15.60
N ASN A 126 -9.55 -3.01 -16.27
CA ASN A 126 -10.24 -3.35 -17.53
C ASN A 126 -11.64 -3.96 -17.34
N ARG A 127 -12.11 -4.10 -16.10
CA ARG A 127 -13.42 -4.68 -15.73
C ARG A 127 -14.29 -3.75 -14.89
N VAL A 128 -13.76 -2.60 -14.45
CA VAL A 128 -14.48 -1.62 -13.65
C VAL A 128 -14.31 -0.22 -14.21
N THR A 129 -15.19 0.68 -13.84
CA THR A 129 -15.13 2.08 -14.26
C THR A 129 -14.44 2.95 -13.20
N ILE A 130 -14.09 4.18 -13.59
CA ILE A 130 -13.61 5.20 -12.64
C ILE A 130 -14.66 5.54 -11.57
N HIS A 131 -15.95 5.41 -11.88
CA HIS A 131 -17.04 5.66 -10.93
C HIS A 131 -17.09 4.56 -9.86
N ASP A 132 -16.87 3.31 -10.25
CA ASP A 132 -16.77 2.19 -9.31
C ASP A 132 -15.56 2.38 -8.38
N LEU A 133 -14.40 2.77 -8.94
CA LEU A 133 -13.22 3.08 -8.13
C LEU A 133 -13.51 4.17 -7.09
N ARG A 134 -14.12 5.29 -7.51
CA ARG A 134 -14.45 6.39 -6.59
C ARG A 134 -15.41 5.94 -5.49
N ARG A 135 -16.41 5.12 -5.82
CA ARG A 135 -17.36 4.58 -4.84
C ARG A 135 -16.67 3.71 -3.80
N HIS A 136 -15.82 2.78 -4.23
CA HIS A 136 -15.07 1.92 -3.31
C HIS A 136 -14.07 2.71 -2.47
N LEU A 137 -13.39 3.69 -3.08
CA LEU A 137 -12.46 4.56 -2.38
C LEU A 137 -13.16 5.33 -1.26
N ILE A 138 -14.27 6.02 -1.57
CA ILE A 138 -15.05 6.78 -0.57
C ILE A 138 -15.45 5.89 0.61
N ARG A 139 -15.96 4.67 0.34
CA ARG A 139 -16.28 3.71 1.40
C ARG A 139 -15.07 3.40 2.30
N CYS A 140 -13.92 3.08 1.71
CA CYS A 140 -12.73 2.70 2.47
C CYS A 140 -12.05 3.86 3.20
N VAL A 141 -12.18 5.10 2.73
CA VAL A 141 -11.59 6.26 3.42
C VAL A 141 -12.52 6.83 4.50
N SER A 142 -13.83 6.58 4.41
CA SER A 142 -14.81 6.97 5.43
C SER A 142 -15.06 5.90 6.50
N SER A 143 -14.34 4.77 6.46
CA SER A 143 -14.47 3.69 7.44
C SER A 143 -13.11 3.21 7.94
N GLN A 144 -13.09 2.58 9.11
CA GLN A 144 -11.91 1.95 9.70
C GLN A 144 -11.90 0.42 9.52
N ASP A 145 -12.99 -0.17 9.03
CA ASP A 145 -13.18 -1.63 8.90
C ASP A 145 -12.79 -2.19 7.52
N CYS A 146 -12.44 -1.34 6.57
CA CYS A 146 -12.04 -1.75 5.23
C CYS A 146 -11.05 -0.77 4.61
N HIS A 147 -10.09 -1.30 3.86
CA HIS A 147 -9.04 -0.52 3.23
C HIS A 147 -8.85 -0.91 1.77
N LEU A 148 -8.30 0.02 0.99
CA LEU A 148 -8.05 -0.17 -0.44
C LEU A 148 -6.54 -0.13 -0.72
N ILE A 149 -6.03 -1.17 -1.38
CA ILE A 149 -4.67 -1.19 -1.93
C ILE A 149 -4.77 -0.97 -3.44
N ALA A 150 -4.09 0.05 -3.95
CA ALA A 150 -4.02 0.35 -5.37
C ALA A 150 -2.71 -0.16 -5.99
N SER A 151 -2.81 -0.93 -7.08
CA SER A 151 -1.67 -1.28 -7.93
C SER A 151 -1.69 -0.41 -9.17
N TYR A 152 -0.60 0.32 -9.42
CA TYR A 152 -0.53 1.30 -10.51
C TYR A 152 0.89 1.41 -11.06
N HIS A 153 0.99 1.95 -12.28
CA HIS A 153 2.27 2.18 -12.94
C HIS A 153 2.73 3.62 -12.72
N ARG A 154 3.82 3.84 -11.97
CA ARG A 154 4.32 5.17 -11.57
C ARG A 154 4.56 6.13 -12.74
N LYS A 155 4.97 5.62 -13.91
CA LYS A 155 5.19 6.43 -15.13
C LYS A 155 3.97 7.24 -15.55
N ALA A 156 2.75 6.75 -15.31
CA ALA A 156 1.52 7.49 -15.62
C ALA A 156 1.42 8.80 -14.83
N PHE A 157 2.07 8.89 -13.67
CA PHE A 157 2.18 10.08 -12.82
C PHE A 157 3.55 10.75 -12.92
N GLN A 158 4.35 10.41 -13.94
CA GLN A 158 5.73 10.89 -14.12
C GLN A 158 6.66 10.58 -12.93
N GLN A 159 6.26 9.67 -12.05
CA GLN A 159 7.04 9.21 -10.92
C GLN A 159 8.01 8.10 -11.34
N VAL A 160 9.10 7.96 -10.59
CA VAL A 160 10.18 7.03 -10.90
C VAL A 160 9.96 5.70 -10.20
N THR A 161 10.16 4.60 -10.92
CA THR A 161 10.26 3.25 -10.36
C THR A 161 11.74 2.92 -10.22
N ALA A 162 12.13 2.22 -9.15
CA ALA A 162 13.47 1.65 -9.09
C ALA A 162 13.67 0.74 -10.33
N PRO A 163 14.87 0.75 -10.94
CA PRO A 163 15.17 -0.10 -12.08
C PRO A 163 15.06 -1.59 -11.75
#